data_AF-A0A7Y3GUF5-F1
#
_entry.id   AF-A0A7Y3GUF5-F1
#
_cell.length_a   1.000
_cell.length_b   1.000
_cell.length_c   1.000
_cell.angle_alpha   90.00
_cell.angle_beta   90.00
_cell.angle_gamma   90.00
#
_symmetry.space_group_name_H-M   'P 1'
#
loop_
_entity.id
_entity.type
_entity.pdbx_description
1 polymer ?
#
loop_
_entity_poly.entity_id
_entity_poly.type
_entity_poly.pdbx_seq_one_letter_code
_entity_poly.pdbx_strand_id
1 'polypeptide(L)'
;WVLDREGSVRRHVLDREVQFAAFTTTGAGAIVEIRDAGLWLRLRLPGGRFRSIQLDDAFPASLDFAQDIAFGEPDDEVLGVVQRWSGIYHAFSKQGAVETGRLPAGDGGLYYTGVSAGGRVCGTLCRKEPAILCEGPLR
;
A
#
# COMPACT_ATOMS: atom_id res chain seq x y z
N TRP A 1 -16.57 5.44 10.65
CA TRP A 1 -17.73 5.83 11.49
C TRP A 1 -17.23 6.36 12.81
N VAL A 2 -17.87 7.39 13.37
CA VAL A 2 -17.59 7.86 14.74
C VAL A 2 -18.80 7.53 15.59
N LEU A 3 -18.60 6.75 16.65
CA LEU A 3 -19.63 6.34 17.59
C LEU A 3 -19.49 7.17 18.89
N ASP A 4 -20.59 7.41 19.60
CA ASP A 4 -20.53 7.84 21.00
C ASP A 4 -20.27 6.65 21.94
N ARG A 5 -20.30 6.92 23.26
CA ARG A 5 -20.04 5.90 24.28
C ARG A 5 -21.14 4.85 24.35
N GLU A 6 -22.31 5.18 23.83
CA GLU A 6 -23.50 4.35 23.78
C GLU A 6 -23.60 3.55 22.47
N GLY A 7 -22.63 3.70 21.55
CA GLY A 7 -22.57 3.00 20.27
C GLY A 7 -23.43 3.64 19.18
N SER A 8 -24.02 4.80 19.42
CA SER A 8 -24.81 5.52 18.42
C SER A 8 -23.90 6.24 17.43
N VAL A 9 -24.29 6.23 16.16
CA VAL A 9 -23.53 6.89 15.10
C VAL A 9 -23.61 8.41 15.28
N ARG A 10 -22.48 9.04 15.60
CA ARG A 10 -22.36 10.51 15.67
C ARG A 10 -21.99 11.14 14.33
N ARG A 11 -21.18 10.45 13.54
CA ARG A 11 -20.69 10.96 12.27
C ARG A 11 -20.36 9.83 11.31
N HIS A 12 -20.84 9.97 10.08
CA HIS A 12 -20.30 9.25 8.93
C HIS A 12 -19.06 10.01 8.44
N VAL A 13 -17.90 9.36 8.45
CA VAL A 13 -16.70 9.88 7.78
C VAL A 13 -16.74 9.27 6.39
N LEU A 14 -17.23 10.02 5.40
CA LEU A 14 -17.48 9.52 4.04
C LEU A 14 -16.39 9.91 3.03
N ASP A 15 -15.40 10.72 3.41
CA ASP A 15 -14.66 11.45 2.36
C ASP A 15 -13.30 10.90 1.99
N ARG A 16 -12.76 9.93 2.74
CA ARG A 16 -11.59 9.05 2.46
C ARG A 16 -11.18 8.38 3.77
N GLU A 17 -10.83 7.11 3.71
CA GLU A 17 -10.18 6.43 4.83
C GLU A 17 -8.70 6.27 4.53
N VAL A 18 -7.84 7.01 5.22
CA VAL A 18 -6.38 6.83 5.10
C VAL A 18 -6.00 5.47 5.71
N GLN A 19 -5.40 4.61 4.91
CA GLN A 19 -4.91 3.30 5.33
C GLN A 19 -3.47 3.41 5.83
N PHE A 20 -2.62 4.09 5.05
CA PHE A 20 -1.20 4.24 5.37
C PHE A 20 -0.62 5.53 4.78
N ALA A 21 0.44 6.06 5.37
CA ALA A 21 1.16 7.20 4.84
C ALA A 21 2.66 7.07 5.12
N ALA A 22 3.48 7.35 4.10
CA ALA A 22 4.93 7.34 4.19
C ALA A 22 5.51 8.60 3.55
N PHE A 23 6.58 9.14 4.13
CA PHE A 23 7.26 10.33 3.66
C PHE A 23 8.76 10.11 3.73
N THR A 24 9.48 10.56 2.70
CA THR A 24 10.94 10.52 2.67
C THR A 24 11.52 11.82 3.20
N THR A 25 12.78 11.78 3.62
CA THR A 25 13.56 12.97 4.01
C THR A 25 13.79 13.92 2.84
N THR A 26 13.72 13.44 1.60
CA THR A 26 13.80 14.23 0.36
C THR A 26 12.49 14.94 0.01
N GLY A 27 11.42 14.73 0.80
CA GLY A 27 10.14 15.41 0.64
C GLY A 27 9.13 14.68 -0.25
N ALA A 28 9.46 13.50 -0.76
CA ALA A 28 8.47 12.62 -1.39
C ALA A 28 7.45 12.16 -0.33
N GLY A 29 6.21 11.94 -0.76
CA GLY A 29 5.13 11.51 0.12
C GLY A 29 4.14 10.62 -0.62
N ALA A 30 3.67 9.58 0.06
CA ALA A 30 2.71 8.63 -0.44
C ALA A 30 1.65 8.41 0.63
N ILE A 31 0.38 8.49 0.25
CA ILE A 31 -0.76 8.25 1.14
C ILE A 31 -1.68 7.27 0.43
N VAL A 32 -1.95 6.13 1.05
CA VAL A 32 -2.92 5.17 0.55
C VAL A 32 -4.25 5.43 1.25
N GLU A 33 -5.30 5.61 0.46
CA GLU A 33 -6.64 5.93 0.93
C GLU A 33 -7.68 5.03 0.27
N ILE A 34 -8.71 4.64 1.02
CA ILE A 34 -9.93 4.06 0.47
C ILE A 34 -10.83 5.23 0.08
N ARG A 35 -11.31 5.20 -1.17
CA ARG A 35 -12.31 6.13 -1.68
C ARG A 35 -13.35 5.34 -2.46
N ASP A 36 -14.62 5.56 -2.12
CA ASP A 36 -15.75 4.79 -2.65
C ASP A 36 -15.55 3.30 -2.34
N ALA A 37 -15.26 2.47 -3.35
CA ALA A 37 -14.92 1.05 -3.21
C ALA A 37 -13.49 0.73 -3.70
N GLY A 38 -12.66 1.75 -3.97
CA GLY A 38 -11.32 1.58 -4.52
C GLY A 38 -10.21 1.91 -3.53
N LEU A 39 -9.04 1.33 -3.78
CA LEU A 39 -7.78 1.69 -3.14
C LEU A 39 -7.03 2.69 -4.01
N TRP A 40 -6.67 3.82 -3.45
CA TRP A 40 -6.03 4.93 -4.16
C TRP A 40 -4.70 5.29 -3.49
N LEU A 41 -3.69 5.59 -4.32
CA LEU A 41 -2.44 6.21 -3.89
C LEU A 41 -2.47 7.69 -4.24
N ARG A 42 -2.26 8.53 -3.24
CA ARG A 42 -1.85 9.92 -3.43
C ARG A 42 -0.34 10.03 -3.34
N LEU A 43 0.28 10.28 -4.48
CA LEU A 43 1.73 10.42 -4.59
C LEU A 43 2.13 11.88 -4.76
N ARG A 44 3.16 12.32 -4.04
CA ARG A 44 3.84 13.60 -4.17
C ARG A 44 5.33 13.34 -4.35
N LEU A 45 5.88 13.74 -5.49
CA LEU A 45 7.34 13.81 -5.69
C LEU A 45 7.93 15.05 -5.01
N PRO A 46 9.25 15.11 -4.74
CA PRO A 46 9.89 16.28 -4.15
C PRO A 46 9.54 17.58 -4.90
N GLY A 47 9.09 18.60 -4.18
CA GLY A 47 8.67 19.90 -4.74
C GLY A 47 7.35 19.89 -5.54
N GLY A 48 6.73 18.72 -5.74
CA GLY A 48 5.51 18.56 -6.52
C GLY A 48 4.22 18.73 -5.70
N ARG A 49 3.09 18.72 -6.41
CA ARG A 49 1.75 18.57 -5.81
C ARG A 49 1.39 17.09 -5.69
N PHE A 50 0.46 16.76 -4.80
CA PHE A 50 -0.13 15.43 -4.78
C PHE A 50 -0.91 15.17 -6.07
N ARG A 51 -0.75 13.97 -6.61
CA ARG A 51 -1.60 13.39 -7.66
C ARG A 51 -2.18 12.07 -7.19
N SER A 52 -3.36 11.71 -7.69
CA SER A 52 -4.03 10.45 -7.36
C SER A 52 -3.77 9.41 -8.44
N ILE A 53 -3.51 8.17 -8.00
CA ILE A 53 -3.29 6.99 -8.82
C ILE A 53 -4.22 5.90 -8.26
N GLN A 54 -5.03 5.26 -9.10
CA GLN A 54 -5.88 4.15 -8.67
C GLN A 54 -5.03 2.88 -8.59
N LEU A 55 -5.05 2.21 -7.45
CA LEU A 55 -4.33 0.95 -7.24
C LEU A 55 -5.24 -0.27 -7.45
N ASP A 56 -6.50 -0.15 -6.98
CA ASP A 56 -7.53 -1.17 -7.09
C ASP A 56 -8.89 -0.46 -7.18
N ASP A 57 -9.74 -0.85 -8.12
CA ASP A 57 -11.08 -0.28 -8.29
C ASP A 57 -12.18 -1.00 -7.51
N ALA A 58 -11.90 -2.21 -7.03
CA ALA A 58 -12.82 -3.07 -6.29
C ALA A 58 -12.16 -3.62 -5.01
N PHE A 59 -11.60 -2.71 -4.22
CA PHE A 59 -10.87 -3.02 -3.01
C PHE A 59 -11.78 -3.57 -1.90
N PRO A 60 -11.55 -4.81 -1.39
CA PRO A 60 -12.39 -5.42 -0.38
C PRO A 60 -12.06 -4.90 1.03
N ALA A 61 -12.40 -3.64 1.30
CA ALA A 61 -12.08 -2.90 2.53
C ALA A 61 -12.52 -3.57 3.85
N SER A 62 -13.46 -4.51 3.81
CA SER A 62 -13.91 -5.26 4.98
C SER A 62 -13.01 -6.46 5.35
N LEU A 63 -12.12 -6.87 4.44
CA LEU A 63 -11.32 -8.10 4.56
C LEU A 63 -9.82 -7.88 4.35
N ASP A 64 -9.42 -6.69 3.91
CA ASP A 64 -8.04 -6.36 3.59
C ASP A 64 -7.76 -4.87 3.87
N PHE A 65 -6.48 -4.51 3.92
CA PHE A 65 -6.03 -3.13 4.04
C PHE A 65 -4.60 -2.95 3.54
N ALA A 66 -4.27 -1.72 3.16
CA ALA A 66 -2.88 -1.36 2.90
C ALA A 66 -2.14 -1.24 4.22
N GLN A 67 -1.04 -1.99 4.32
CA GLN A 67 -0.31 -2.20 5.56
C GLN A 67 1.05 -1.51 5.57
N ASP A 68 1.61 -1.24 4.40
CA ASP A 68 2.92 -0.62 4.28
C ASP A 68 3.05 0.15 2.96
N ILE A 69 3.93 1.14 2.97
CA ILE A 69 4.43 1.84 1.79
C ILE A 69 5.95 1.95 1.92
N ALA A 70 6.68 1.18 1.11
CA ALA A 70 8.11 1.32 1.00
C ALA A 70 8.48 2.09 -0.27
N PHE A 71 9.26 3.15 -0.13
CA PHE A 71 9.93 3.76 -1.27
C PHE A 71 11.11 2.90 -1.69
N GLY A 72 11.31 2.75 -3.01
CA GLY A 72 12.48 2.10 -3.59
C GLY A 72 13.72 2.97 -3.51
N GLU A 73 14.82 2.47 -4.04
CA GLU A 73 16.07 3.21 -4.12
C GLU A 73 15.95 4.40 -5.09
N PRO A 74 16.72 5.49 -4.91
CA PRO A 74 16.58 6.72 -5.70
C PRO A 74 16.63 6.53 -7.22
N ASP A 75 17.43 5.56 -7.67
CA ASP A 75 17.72 5.28 -9.08
C ASP A 75 16.91 4.10 -9.65
N ASP A 76 16.06 3.47 -8.84
CA ASP A 76 15.16 2.42 -9.32
C ASP A 76 14.04 3.01 -10.20
N GLU A 77 13.64 2.25 -11.21
CA GLU A 77 12.46 2.56 -12.03
C GLU A 77 11.16 2.51 -11.20
N VAL A 78 11.13 1.56 -10.26
CA VAL A 78 10.08 1.42 -9.27
C VAL A 78 10.32 2.41 -8.15
N LEU A 79 9.44 3.40 -8.03
CA LEU A 79 9.53 4.42 -6.99
C LEU A 79 9.16 3.86 -5.61
N GLY A 80 8.27 2.88 -5.56
CA GLY A 80 7.88 2.26 -4.32
C GLY A 80 6.83 1.17 -4.49
N VAL A 81 6.47 0.56 -3.36
CA VAL A 81 5.52 -0.54 -3.26
C VAL A 81 4.51 -0.21 -2.18
N VAL A 82 3.23 -0.37 -2.50
CA VAL A 82 2.14 -0.48 -1.51
C VAL A 82 1.86 -1.95 -1.30
N GLN A 83 1.91 -2.44 -0.06
CA GLN A 83 1.59 -3.83 0.26
C GLN A 83 0.30 -3.92 1.06
N ARG A 84 -0.51 -4.94 0.75
CA ARG A 84 -1.72 -5.29 1.49
C ARG A 84 -1.50 -6.52 2.39
N TRP A 85 -2.33 -6.67 3.42
CA TRP A 85 -2.32 -7.84 4.29
C TRP A 85 -2.48 -9.17 3.56
N SER A 86 -3.30 -9.17 2.51
CA SER A 86 -3.56 -10.33 1.64
C SER A 86 -2.35 -10.79 0.81
N GLY A 87 -1.22 -10.08 0.88
CA GLY A 87 -0.02 -10.34 0.08
C GLY A 87 -0.08 -9.76 -1.34
N ILE A 88 -1.17 -9.08 -1.70
CA ILE A 88 -1.23 -8.28 -2.92
C ILE A 88 -0.32 -7.06 -2.76
N TYR A 89 0.40 -6.70 -3.80
CA TYR A 89 1.22 -5.50 -3.84
C TYR A 89 0.96 -4.66 -5.09
N HIS A 90 1.25 -3.37 -4.98
CA HIS A 90 1.27 -2.42 -6.08
C HIS A 90 2.62 -1.74 -6.15
N ALA A 91 3.43 -2.10 -7.13
CA ALA A 91 4.64 -1.37 -7.47
C ALA A 91 4.26 -0.16 -8.32
N PHE A 92 4.73 1.04 -7.97
CA PHE A 92 4.39 2.27 -8.68
C PHE A 92 5.64 3.03 -9.12
N SER A 93 5.56 3.68 -10.28
CA SER A 93 6.67 4.47 -10.85
C SER A 93 6.52 5.98 -10.61
N LYS A 94 7.60 6.72 -10.89
CA LYS A 94 7.61 8.20 -10.87
C LYS A 94 6.64 8.82 -11.88
N GLN A 95 6.22 8.08 -12.90
CA GLN A 95 5.24 8.50 -13.91
C GLN A 95 3.81 8.11 -13.52
N GLY A 96 3.64 7.28 -12.47
CA GLY A 96 2.35 6.85 -11.97
C GLY A 96 1.82 5.58 -12.64
N ALA A 97 2.68 4.86 -13.38
CA ALA A 97 2.38 3.50 -13.79
C ALA A 97 2.30 2.61 -12.54
N VAL A 98 1.42 1.61 -12.57
CA VAL A 98 1.22 0.66 -11.47
C VAL A 98 1.28 -0.75 -12.03
N GLU A 99 2.17 -1.57 -11.47
CA GLU A 99 2.17 -3.01 -11.63
C GLU A 99 1.59 -3.64 -10.36
N THR A 100 0.62 -4.54 -10.54
CA THR A 100 0.00 -5.26 -9.41
C THR A 100 0.42 -6.72 -9.47
N GLY A 101 0.84 -7.26 -8.34
CA GLY A 101 1.19 -8.67 -8.23
C GLY A 101 0.83 -9.23 -6.85
N ARG A 102 1.24 -10.46 -6.62
CA ARG A 102 0.95 -11.18 -5.38
C ARG A 102 2.20 -11.90 -4.88
N LEU A 103 2.49 -11.72 -3.61
CA LEU A 103 3.52 -12.49 -2.93
C LEU A 103 3.08 -13.96 -2.78
N PRO A 104 4.02 -14.91 -2.78
CA PRO A 104 3.68 -16.33 -2.62
C PRO A 104 2.87 -16.60 -1.36
N ALA A 105 1.64 -17.11 -1.47
CA ALA A 105 0.82 -17.40 -0.31
C ALA A 105 1.53 -18.43 0.60
N GLY A 106 1.90 -18.03 1.82
CA GLY A 106 2.29 -18.98 2.86
C GLY A 106 1.05 -19.43 3.63
N ASP A 107 1.07 -20.67 4.14
CA ASP A 107 -0.04 -21.41 4.79
C ASP A 107 -0.94 -20.59 5.75
N GLY A 108 -1.79 -19.70 5.21
CA GLY A 108 -2.71 -18.85 5.97
C GLY A 108 -2.08 -17.67 6.73
N GLY A 109 -0.85 -17.26 6.40
CA GLY A 109 -0.20 -16.10 7.04
C GLY A 109 -0.60 -14.74 6.45
N LEU A 110 -0.45 -13.67 7.23
CA LEU A 110 -0.67 -12.28 6.80
C LEU A 110 0.66 -11.56 6.60
N TYR A 111 0.74 -10.65 5.64
CA TYR A 111 1.93 -9.84 5.41
C TYR A 111 1.90 -8.53 6.18
N TYR A 112 3.02 -8.13 6.78
CA TYR A 112 3.08 -6.89 7.60
C TYR A 112 4.02 -5.80 7.10
N THR A 113 4.95 -6.10 6.19
CA THR A 113 5.85 -5.12 5.56
C THR A 113 6.33 -5.65 4.22
N GLY A 114 6.53 -4.74 3.26
CA GLY A 114 6.85 -5.06 1.87
C GLY A 114 7.81 -4.03 1.29
N VAL A 115 8.92 -4.48 0.72
CA VAL A 115 9.97 -3.63 0.14
C VAL A 115 10.24 -4.01 -1.31
N SER A 116 10.61 -3.03 -2.13
CA SER A 116 11.27 -3.28 -3.41
C SER A 116 12.77 -3.45 -3.15
N ALA A 117 13.36 -4.56 -3.59
CA ALA A 117 14.79 -4.81 -3.48
C ALA A 117 15.30 -5.62 -4.68
N GLY A 118 16.27 -5.08 -5.42
CA GLY A 118 16.89 -5.78 -6.56
C GLY A 118 15.89 -6.19 -7.65
N GLY A 119 14.92 -5.31 -7.97
CA GLY A 119 13.89 -5.57 -8.99
C GLY A 119 12.82 -6.59 -8.57
N ARG A 120 12.74 -6.92 -7.27
CA ARG A 120 11.74 -7.84 -6.70
C ARG A 120 10.96 -7.14 -5.60
N VAL A 121 9.74 -7.59 -5.37
CA VAL A 121 8.98 -7.22 -4.16
C VAL A 121 9.13 -8.31 -3.14
N CYS A 122 9.69 -7.98 -1.98
CA CYS A 122 9.80 -8.88 -0.85
C CYS A 122 8.84 -8.46 0.24
N GLY A 123 8.12 -9.40 0.84
CA GLY A 123 7.30 -9.14 2.01
C GLY A 123 7.60 -10.08 3.15
N THR A 124 7.39 -9.60 4.38
CA THR A 124 7.54 -10.43 5.56
C THR A 124 6.20 -11.01 5.99
N LEU A 125 6.12 -12.34 5.97
CA LEU A 125 4.95 -13.14 6.32
C LEU A 125 4.92 -13.42 7.82
N CYS A 126 3.84 -13.04 8.47
CA CYS A 126 3.54 -13.38 9.85
C CYS A 126 2.99 -14.81 9.93
N ARG A 127 3.73 -15.66 10.62
CA ARG A 127 3.36 -17.03 11.01
C ARG A 127 4.15 -17.39 12.28
N LYS A 128 4.12 -18.64 12.74
CA LYS A 128 4.87 -19.11 13.93
C LYS A 128 6.35 -18.70 13.88
N GLU A 129 6.95 -18.75 12.69
CA GLU A 129 8.30 -18.26 12.40
C GLU A 129 8.26 -17.30 11.22
N PRO A 130 8.59 -16.01 11.40
CA PRO A 130 8.57 -15.02 10.32
C PRO A 130 9.40 -15.48 9.12
N ALA A 131 8.89 -15.22 7.91
CA ALA A 131 9.59 -15.55 6.68
C ALA A 131 9.53 -14.39 5.70
N ILE A 132 10.62 -14.18 4.96
CA ILE A 132 10.68 -13.22 3.86
C ILE A 132 10.41 -13.96 2.56
N LEU A 133 9.41 -13.52 1.82
CA LEU A 133 9.01 -14.11 0.54
C LEU A 133 9.06 -13.03 -0.53
N CYS A 134 9.63 -13.34 -1.69
CA CYS A 134 9.88 -12.35 -2.74
C CYS A 134 9.32 -12.78 -4.10
N GLU A 135 8.68 -11.85 -4.79
CA GLU A 135 8.12 -12.00 -6.14
C GLU A 135 8.87 -11.12 -7.15
N GLY A 136 9.05 -11.60 -8.39
CA GLY A 136 9.66 -10.81 -9.47
C GLY A 136 10.16 -11.63 -10.66
N PRO A 137 10.81 -10.97 -11.64
CA PRO A 137 11.14 -9.55 -11.66
C PRO A 137 9.93 -8.65 -11.94
N LEU A 138 9.97 -7.43 -11.38
CA LEU A 138 9.07 -6.33 -11.76
C LEU A 138 9.35 -5.91 -13.22
N ARG A 139 8.30 -5.53 -13.95
CA ARG A 139 8.35 -5.25 -15.40
C ARG A 139 8.37 -3.77 -15.73
#